data_AF-A0A8K0CLA6-F1
#
_entry.id   AF-A0A8K0CLA6-F1
#
_cell.length_a   1.000
_cell.length_b   1.000
_cell.length_c   1.000
_cell.angle_alpha   90.00
_cell.angle_beta   90.00
_cell.angle_gamma   90.00
#
_symmetry.space_group_name_H-M   'P 1'
#
loop_
_entity.id
_entity.type
_entity.pdbx_description
1 polymer ?
#
loop_
_entity_poly.entity_id
_entity_poly.type
_entity_poly.pdbx_seq_one_letter_code
_entity_poly.pdbx_strand_id
1 'polypeptide(L)'
;MKKLMSHQVQVDQLVHTWEEEPARMKSIPFIKGNSLLVNLLENDYFRLLVDDDLLNNIIVEINHYALEVFLNTDAWVHTNAAELQIGRNRLQDYWCFHFARNPGPNEDLPNDRLFKILPVLNYFNNKIQAIYYPGRNLRLDESMVLWRDRLLFKQYIRNKRHKYVYSGQLEVFDGTLRADRKGSLKDVVKAKLKREATAKYLDGVMEDKRDATYISMQFENTIVEVRNRRGQEKLNTINI
;
A
#
# COMPACT_ATOMS: atom_id res chain seq x y z
N MET A 1 -58.72 0.52 -8.20
CA MET A 1 -58.06 1.40 -7.22
C MET A 1 -57.17 0.49 -6.37
N LYS A 2 -55.84 0.55 -6.36
CA LYS A 2 -54.92 1.66 -6.13
C LYS A 2 -53.67 1.51 -7.01
N LYS A 3 -53.28 2.59 -7.67
CA LYS A 3 -52.05 2.74 -8.46
C LYS A 3 -50.93 3.00 -7.44
N LEU A 4 -49.97 2.09 -7.30
CA LEU A 4 -48.76 2.32 -6.52
C LEU A 4 -47.95 3.40 -7.24
N MET A 5 -47.87 4.59 -6.63
CA MET A 5 -47.08 5.69 -7.15
C MET A 5 -45.60 5.38 -6.93
N SER A 6 -44.85 5.27 -8.02
CA SER A 6 -43.39 5.31 -7.97
C SER A 6 -42.98 6.70 -7.48
N HIS A 7 -42.49 6.79 -6.25
CA HIS A 7 -41.71 7.94 -5.83
C HIS A 7 -40.36 7.84 -6.57
N GLN A 8 -40.25 8.57 -7.68
CA GLN A 8 -38.95 8.94 -8.22
C GLN A 8 -38.31 9.87 -7.20
N VAL A 9 -37.38 9.32 -6.41
CA VAL A 9 -36.38 10.12 -5.71
C VAL A 9 -35.57 10.80 -6.82
N GLN A 10 -35.70 12.13 -6.95
CA GLN A 10 -34.74 12.94 -7.69
C GLN A 10 -33.40 12.76 -6.98
N VAL A 11 -32.55 11.90 -7.54
CA VAL A 11 -31.12 11.95 -7.28
C VAL A 11 -30.64 13.16 -8.05
N ASP A 12 -30.42 14.29 -7.36
CA ASP A 12 -29.66 15.39 -7.93
C ASP A 12 -28.32 14.82 -8.39
N GLN A 13 -28.19 14.63 -9.70
CA GLN A 13 -26.93 14.32 -10.33
C GLN A 13 -26.08 15.57 -10.18
N LEU A 14 -25.21 15.60 -9.17
CA LEU A 14 -24.04 16.47 -9.19
C LEU A 14 -23.30 16.17 -10.50
N VAL A 15 -23.46 17.03 -11.50
CA VAL A 15 -22.73 16.95 -12.75
C VAL A 15 -21.32 17.44 -12.46
N HIS A 16 -20.47 16.51 -12.04
CA HIS A 16 -19.04 16.71 -11.90
C HIS A 16 -18.46 17.06 -13.28
N THR A 17 -18.23 18.35 -13.52
CA THR A 17 -17.75 18.87 -14.80
C THR A 17 -16.26 19.18 -14.70
N TRP A 18 -15.47 18.72 -15.66
CA TRP A 18 -14.04 19.01 -15.72
C TRP A 18 -13.79 20.45 -16.18
N GLU A 19 -12.95 21.18 -15.46
CA GLU A 19 -12.62 22.58 -15.69
C GLU A 19 -11.23 22.75 -16.33
N GLU A 20 -11.01 23.86 -17.03
CA GLU A 20 -9.71 24.19 -17.65
C GLU A 20 -8.75 24.89 -16.67
N GLU A 21 -9.31 25.60 -15.68
CA GLU A 21 -8.55 26.29 -14.63
C GLU A 21 -8.48 25.41 -13.37
N PRO A 22 -7.36 25.44 -12.61
CA PRO A 22 -7.20 24.62 -11.42
C PRO A 22 -8.13 25.11 -10.30
N ALA A 23 -9.22 24.36 -10.04
CA ALA A 23 -9.89 24.43 -8.76
C ALA A 23 -8.91 23.99 -7.66
N ARG A 24 -8.85 24.74 -6.55
CA ARG A 24 -7.91 24.56 -5.41
C ARG A 24 -7.54 23.08 -5.19
N MET A 25 -6.31 22.71 -5.53
CA MET A 25 -5.79 21.34 -5.38
C MET A 25 -5.92 20.88 -3.92
N LYS A 26 -6.11 19.57 -3.72
CA LYS A 26 -6.24 19.00 -2.37
C LYS A 26 -4.94 19.15 -1.60
N SER A 27 -4.94 20.00 -0.58
CA SER A 27 -3.81 20.16 0.34
C SER A 27 -3.85 19.07 1.39
N ILE A 28 -2.88 18.16 1.36
CA ILE A 28 -2.64 17.18 2.43
C ILE A 28 -1.60 17.80 3.38
N PRO A 29 -1.97 18.12 4.62
CA PRO A 29 -1.03 18.75 5.55
C PRO A 29 -0.01 17.72 6.04
N PHE A 30 1.21 17.77 5.52
CA PHE A 30 2.37 17.15 6.15
C PHE A 30 2.84 18.08 7.27
N ILE A 31 2.32 17.84 8.48
CA ILE A 31 2.47 18.75 9.64
C ILE A 31 3.86 18.61 10.28
N LYS A 32 4.49 17.45 10.12
CA LYS A 32 5.81 17.14 10.71
C LYS A 32 6.86 16.93 9.63
N GLY A 33 8.12 17.17 9.99
CA GLY A 33 9.26 16.80 9.15
C GLY A 33 9.39 15.28 9.04
N ASN A 34 10.06 14.81 7.98
CA ASN A 34 10.45 13.41 7.86
C ASN A 34 11.41 13.07 9.01
N SER A 35 10.93 12.30 9.99
CA SER A 35 11.73 11.90 11.13
C SER A 35 11.19 10.66 11.82
N LEU A 36 12.07 10.02 12.58
CA LEU A 36 11.63 9.12 13.64
C LEU A 36 10.87 9.92 14.70
N LEU A 37 9.80 9.32 15.22
CA LEU A 37 8.97 9.87 16.30
C LEU A 37 9.46 9.44 17.69
N VAL A 38 10.47 8.59 17.73
CA VAL A 38 11.06 8.01 18.93
C VAL A 38 12.51 8.48 19.09
N ASN A 39 12.93 8.69 20.33
CA ASN A 39 14.33 8.94 20.66
C ASN A 39 15.05 7.60 20.83
N LEU A 40 15.98 7.30 19.93
CA LEU A 40 16.84 6.12 20.06
C LEU A 40 17.97 6.43 21.04
N LEU A 41 17.99 5.72 22.17
CA LEU A 41 19.11 5.77 23.12
C LEU A 41 20.32 5.00 22.60
N GLU A 42 20.07 3.94 21.83
CA GLU A 42 21.07 3.09 21.18
C GLU A 42 20.67 2.88 19.71
N ASN A 43 21.65 2.69 18.82
CA ASN A 43 21.43 2.50 17.37
C ASN A 43 20.80 1.14 17.02
N ASP A 44 19.97 0.58 17.90
CA ASP A 44 19.31 -0.71 17.70
C ASP A 44 17.97 -0.54 16.97
N TYR A 45 18.07 -0.24 15.67
CA TYR A 45 16.93 -0.14 14.77
C TYR A 45 16.18 -1.47 14.60
N PHE A 46 16.84 -2.60 14.87
CA PHE A 46 16.21 -3.90 14.78
C PHE A 46 15.21 -4.08 15.92
N ARG A 47 15.62 -3.82 17.17
CA ARG A 47 14.73 -3.90 18.34
C ARG A 47 13.65 -2.83 18.36
N LEU A 48 13.85 -1.74 17.60
CA LEU A 48 12.77 -0.79 17.35
C LEU A 48 11.60 -1.41 16.55
N LEU A 49 11.90 -2.30 15.61
CA LEU A 49 10.90 -2.98 14.77
C LEU A 49 10.48 -4.34 15.32
N VAL A 50 11.36 -5.02 16.04
CA VAL A 50 11.18 -6.37 16.61
C VAL A 50 11.41 -6.27 18.11
N ASP A 51 10.37 -5.81 18.81
CA ASP A 51 10.39 -5.71 20.26
C ASP A 51 10.04 -7.04 20.94
N ASP A 52 10.16 -7.06 22.26
CA ASP A 52 9.83 -8.24 23.06
C ASP A 52 8.34 -8.60 22.97
N ASP A 53 7.44 -7.64 22.72
CA ASP A 53 6.02 -7.90 22.53
C ASP A 53 5.76 -8.75 21.27
N LEU A 54 6.38 -8.40 20.13
CA LEU A 54 6.29 -9.21 18.92
C LEU A 54 6.87 -10.62 19.16
N LEU A 55 8.05 -10.69 19.78
CA LEU A 55 8.70 -11.97 20.05
C LEU A 55 7.83 -12.85 20.97
N ASN A 56 7.28 -12.29 22.04
CA ASN A 56 6.40 -12.99 22.96
C ASN A 56 5.14 -13.49 22.27
N ASN A 57 4.53 -12.68 21.40
CA ASN A 57 3.37 -13.11 20.60
C ASN A 57 3.72 -14.30 19.70
N ILE A 58 4.86 -14.26 19.02
CA ILE A 58 5.34 -15.38 18.18
C ILE A 58 5.57 -16.63 19.05
N ILE A 59 6.21 -16.49 20.22
CA ILE A 59 6.50 -17.60 21.12
C ILE A 59 5.23 -18.26 21.63
N VAL A 60 4.22 -17.46 22.00
CA VAL A 60 2.91 -17.97 22.43
C VAL A 60 2.28 -18.83 21.33
N GLU A 61 2.28 -18.35 20.09
CA GLU A 61 1.69 -19.06 18.96
C GLU A 61 2.46 -20.33 18.57
N ILE A 62 3.80 -20.29 18.61
CA ILE A 62 4.66 -21.47 18.43
C ILE A 62 4.29 -22.55 19.44
N ASN A 63 4.25 -22.15 20.72
CA ASN A 63 3.98 -23.05 21.82
C ASN A 63 2.57 -23.62 21.74
N HIS A 64 1.57 -22.81 21.41
CA HIS A 64 0.20 -23.26 21.22
C HIS A 64 0.11 -24.33 20.13
N TYR A 65 0.68 -24.07 18.96
CA TYR A 65 0.65 -25.03 17.86
C TYR A 65 1.47 -26.29 18.14
N ALA A 66 2.60 -26.18 18.85
CA ALA A 66 3.37 -27.34 19.25
C ALA A 66 2.56 -28.29 20.13
N LEU A 67 1.78 -27.77 21.07
CA LEU A 67 0.90 -28.59 21.91
C LEU A 67 -0.18 -29.32 21.07
N GLU A 68 -0.74 -28.66 20.06
CA GLU A 68 -1.70 -29.28 19.13
C GLU A 68 -1.07 -30.45 18.35
N VAL A 69 0.14 -30.25 17.81
CA VAL A 69 0.81 -31.24 16.96
C VAL A 69 1.37 -32.41 17.76
N PHE A 70 1.99 -32.13 18.90
CA PHE A 70 2.64 -33.15 19.73
C PHE A 70 1.69 -33.78 20.75
N LEU A 71 0.39 -33.47 20.71
CA LEU A 71 -0.66 -34.07 21.54
C LEU A 71 -0.32 -34.09 23.04
N ASN A 72 0.32 -33.04 23.56
CA ASN A 72 0.80 -32.96 24.95
C ASN A 72 1.71 -34.14 25.38
N THR A 73 2.46 -34.75 24.46
CA THR A 73 3.52 -35.70 24.82
C THR A 73 4.72 -34.96 25.43
N ASP A 74 5.52 -35.62 26.26
CA ASP A 74 6.79 -35.09 26.81
C ASP A 74 7.85 -34.75 25.74
N ALA A 75 7.50 -34.89 24.45
CA ALA A 75 8.36 -34.59 23.31
C ALA A 75 8.58 -33.08 23.10
N TRP A 76 7.68 -32.22 23.59
CA TRP A 76 7.81 -30.77 23.47
C TRP A 76 8.16 -30.12 24.80
N VAL A 77 9.20 -29.28 24.78
CA VAL A 77 9.49 -28.34 25.87
C VAL A 77 9.20 -26.94 25.34
N HIS A 78 8.48 -26.12 26.09
CA HIS A 78 8.11 -24.77 25.65
C HIS A 78 9.33 -23.94 25.24
N THR A 79 9.26 -23.35 24.04
CA THR A 79 10.24 -22.37 23.59
C THR A 79 10.09 -21.08 24.38
N ASN A 80 11.19 -20.42 24.68
CA ASN A 80 11.21 -19.13 25.36
C ASN A 80 11.94 -18.03 24.56
N ALA A 81 11.88 -16.79 25.05
CA ALA A 81 12.47 -15.63 24.37
C ALA A 81 13.99 -15.71 24.23
N ALA A 82 14.70 -16.27 25.21
CA ALA A 82 16.15 -16.41 25.14
C ALA A 82 16.57 -17.40 24.04
N GLU A 83 15.84 -18.50 23.89
CA GLU A 83 16.09 -19.49 22.85
C GLU A 83 15.87 -18.90 21.45
N LEU A 84 14.74 -18.20 21.27
CA LEU A 84 14.40 -17.55 20.01
C LEU A 84 15.39 -16.45 19.63
N GLN A 85 15.83 -15.65 20.61
CA GLN A 85 16.76 -14.53 20.38
C GLN A 85 18.19 -14.98 20.06
N ILE A 86 18.67 -16.06 20.69
CA ILE A 86 20.03 -16.58 20.45
C ILE A 86 20.06 -17.41 19.15
N GLY A 87 18.89 -17.70 18.55
CA GLY A 87 18.78 -18.55 17.37
C GLY A 87 19.12 -20.01 17.67
N ARG A 88 19.04 -20.42 18.94
CA ARG A 88 19.26 -21.80 19.40
C ARG A 88 17.97 -22.62 19.31
N ASN A 89 17.26 -22.43 18.22
CA ASN A 89 15.99 -23.09 17.99
C ASN A 89 16.26 -24.56 17.66
N ARG A 90 15.55 -25.46 18.34
CA ARG A 90 15.52 -26.87 17.97
C ARG A 90 14.83 -26.99 16.61
N LEU A 91 15.17 -28.02 15.85
CA LEU A 91 14.52 -28.29 14.55
C LEU A 91 12.98 -28.33 14.65
N GLN A 92 12.46 -28.76 15.80
CA GLN A 92 11.03 -28.79 16.10
C GLN A 92 10.40 -27.39 16.19
N ASP A 93 11.13 -26.39 16.71
CA ASP A 93 10.63 -25.02 16.85
C ASP A 93 10.36 -24.39 15.46
N TYR A 94 11.18 -24.74 14.45
CA TYR A 94 10.96 -24.32 13.07
C TYR A 94 9.69 -24.92 12.46
N TRP A 95 9.35 -26.15 12.84
CA TRP A 95 8.14 -26.82 12.33
C TRP A 95 6.88 -26.26 12.96
N CYS A 96 7.01 -25.73 14.18
CA CYS A 96 5.90 -25.12 14.91
C CYS A 96 5.80 -23.61 14.71
N PHE A 97 6.58 -23.01 13.81
CA PHE A 97 6.59 -21.56 13.60
C PHE A 97 5.25 -21.02 13.07
N HIS A 98 4.48 -20.40 13.97
CA HIS A 98 3.12 -19.89 13.73
C HIS A 98 2.96 -18.46 14.25
N PHE A 99 2.01 -17.74 13.65
CA PHE A 99 1.71 -16.34 13.97
C PHE A 99 0.26 -16.12 14.40
N ALA A 100 -0.56 -17.16 14.31
CA ALA A 100 -1.97 -17.12 14.68
C ALA A 100 -2.47 -18.54 14.99
N ARG A 101 -3.39 -18.62 15.94
CA ARG A 101 -4.07 -19.85 16.33
C ARG A 101 -4.83 -20.45 15.16
N ASN A 102 -4.81 -21.77 15.03
CA ASN A 102 -5.71 -22.46 14.11
C ASN A 102 -7.13 -22.46 14.68
N PRO A 103 -8.17 -22.27 13.84
CA PRO A 103 -9.55 -22.41 14.29
C PRO A 103 -9.80 -23.84 14.76
N GLY A 104 -10.54 -23.96 15.86
CA GLY A 104 -10.93 -25.26 16.41
C GLY A 104 -11.88 -26.03 15.48
N PRO A 105 -12.11 -27.34 15.72
CA PRO A 105 -12.94 -28.18 14.85
C PRO A 105 -14.41 -27.73 14.74
N ASN A 106 -14.89 -26.95 15.70
CA ASN A 106 -16.26 -26.42 15.73
C ASN A 106 -16.30 -24.89 15.51
N GLU A 107 -15.20 -24.29 15.08
CA GLU A 107 -15.13 -22.86 14.79
C GLU A 107 -15.19 -22.63 13.27
N ASP A 108 -15.96 -21.62 12.86
CA ASP A 108 -15.98 -21.22 11.46
C ASP A 108 -14.61 -20.69 11.02
N LEU A 109 -14.23 -21.03 9.78
CA LEU A 109 -12.99 -20.50 9.20
C LEU A 109 -13.07 -18.97 9.10
N PRO A 110 -12.00 -18.26 9.49
CA PRO A 110 -11.92 -16.82 9.27
C PRO A 110 -12.15 -16.46 7.79
N ASN A 111 -13.00 -15.47 7.55
CA ASN A 111 -13.33 -15.02 6.18
C ASN A 111 -12.10 -14.36 5.49
N ASP A 112 -11.16 -13.83 6.27
CA ASP A 112 -9.93 -13.27 5.75
C ASP A 112 -8.92 -14.36 5.39
N ARG A 113 -8.52 -14.42 4.11
CA ARG A 113 -7.51 -15.37 3.61
C ARG A 113 -6.11 -15.15 4.20
N LEU A 114 -5.85 -13.98 4.78
CA LEU A 114 -4.59 -13.61 5.40
C LEU A 114 -4.59 -13.79 6.93
N PHE A 115 -5.64 -14.37 7.52
CA PHE A 115 -5.78 -14.47 8.98
C PHE A 115 -4.54 -15.05 9.69
N LYS A 116 -3.83 -15.98 9.04
CA LYS A 116 -2.62 -16.60 9.58
C LYS A 116 -1.45 -15.65 9.76
N ILE A 117 -1.38 -14.55 8.99
CA ILE A 117 -0.30 -13.56 9.05
C ILE A 117 -0.80 -12.19 9.52
N LEU A 118 -2.11 -12.01 9.64
CA LEU A 118 -2.75 -10.76 9.99
C LEU A 118 -2.24 -10.17 11.32
N PRO A 119 -1.98 -10.95 12.39
CA PRO A 119 -1.42 -10.41 13.63
C PRO A 119 -0.06 -9.72 13.42
N VAL A 120 0.85 -10.35 12.67
CA VAL A 120 2.18 -9.80 12.37
C VAL A 120 2.08 -8.60 11.43
N LEU A 121 1.19 -8.67 10.42
CA LEU A 121 0.95 -7.57 9.50
C LEU A 121 0.47 -6.32 10.26
N ASN A 122 -0.54 -6.49 11.12
CA ASN A 122 -1.10 -5.40 11.92
C ASN A 122 -0.06 -4.86 12.90
N TYR A 123 0.73 -5.73 13.53
CA TYR A 123 1.83 -5.31 14.38
C TYR A 123 2.78 -4.38 13.62
N PHE A 124 3.31 -4.78 12.46
CA PHE A 124 4.26 -3.95 11.72
C PHE A 124 3.63 -2.66 11.19
N ASN A 125 2.39 -2.70 10.70
CA ASN A 125 1.68 -1.51 10.26
C ASN A 125 1.55 -0.49 11.40
N ASN A 126 1.08 -0.95 12.56
CA ASN A 126 0.93 -0.09 13.74
C ASN A 126 2.29 0.40 14.25
N LYS A 127 3.30 -0.47 14.25
CA LYS A 127 4.66 -0.15 14.70
C LYS A 127 5.29 0.94 13.83
N ILE A 128 5.25 0.78 12.51
CA ILE A 128 5.80 1.76 11.56
C ILE A 128 5.08 3.10 11.69
N GLN A 129 3.75 3.08 11.81
CA GLN A 129 2.95 4.30 12.03
C GLN A 129 3.29 5.01 13.34
N ALA A 130 3.64 4.26 14.39
CA ALA A 130 4.00 4.82 15.68
C ALA A 130 5.42 5.39 15.72
N ILE A 131 6.39 4.77 15.02
CA ILE A 131 7.81 5.12 15.14
C ILE A 131 8.29 6.12 14.08
N TYR A 132 7.57 6.29 12.97
CA TYR A 132 8.05 7.07 11.83
C TYR A 132 6.96 7.94 11.22
N TYR A 133 7.29 9.21 11.00
CA TYR A 133 6.46 10.11 10.22
C TYR A 133 7.03 10.27 8.81
N PRO A 134 6.29 9.85 7.77
CA PRO A 134 6.78 9.94 6.41
C PRO A 134 6.97 11.39 5.94
N GLY A 135 7.98 11.59 5.10
CA GLY A 135 8.11 12.84 4.34
C GLY A 135 7.01 13.00 3.28
N ARG A 136 6.94 14.21 2.70
CA ARG A 136 5.94 14.57 1.68
C ARG A 136 5.96 13.68 0.44
N ASN A 137 7.15 13.27 -0.01
CA ASN A 137 7.32 12.52 -1.25
C ASN A 137 7.38 11.03 -0.95
N LEU A 138 6.24 10.36 -1.07
CA LEU A 138 6.12 8.91 -0.93
C LEU A 138 6.00 8.25 -2.29
N ARG A 139 6.67 7.10 -2.45
CA ARG A 139 6.52 6.26 -3.63
C ARG A 139 5.79 4.99 -3.26
N LEU A 140 4.68 4.73 -3.94
CA LEU A 140 3.98 3.46 -3.85
C LEU A 140 4.51 2.54 -4.94
N ASP A 141 4.96 1.36 -4.54
CA ASP A 141 5.39 0.32 -5.45
C ASP A 141 4.97 -1.04 -4.89
N GLU A 142 4.80 -2.00 -5.80
CA GLU A 142 4.44 -3.36 -5.44
C GLU A 142 5.74 -4.17 -5.23
N SER A 143 5.99 -4.60 -4.00
CA SER A 143 7.07 -5.54 -3.72
C SER A 143 6.65 -6.97 -4.06
N MET A 144 7.52 -7.73 -4.73
CA MET A 144 7.26 -9.13 -5.09
C MET A 144 8.11 -10.09 -4.28
N VAL A 145 7.48 -11.11 -3.68
CA VAL A 145 8.16 -12.21 -2.99
C VAL A 145 7.92 -13.51 -3.74
N LEU A 146 9.00 -14.20 -4.11
CA LEU A 146 8.90 -15.48 -4.83
C LEU A 146 8.37 -16.58 -3.91
N TRP A 147 7.24 -17.19 -4.27
CA TRP A 147 6.70 -18.38 -3.60
C TRP A 147 6.45 -19.52 -4.59
N ARG A 148 7.10 -20.67 -4.40
CA ARG A 148 7.00 -21.80 -5.35
C ARG A 148 5.81 -22.72 -5.07
N ASP A 149 5.41 -22.86 -3.82
CA ASP A 149 4.40 -23.84 -3.41
C ASP A 149 2.95 -23.34 -3.55
N ARG A 150 2.03 -24.12 -2.95
CA ARG A 150 0.58 -23.92 -2.92
C ARG A 150 0.24 -22.71 -2.05
N LEU A 151 -0.10 -21.60 -2.69
CA LEU A 151 -0.61 -20.39 -2.05
C LEU A 151 -1.92 -19.99 -2.73
N LEU A 152 -3.00 -19.88 -1.97
CA LEU A 152 -4.36 -19.69 -2.49
C LEU A 152 -4.55 -18.37 -3.25
N PHE A 153 -3.78 -17.34 -2.91
CA PHE A 153 -3.90 -15.99 -3.49
C PHE A 153 -2.68 -15.59 -4.34
N LYS A 154 -2.00 -16.59 -4.92
CA LYS A 154 -0.84 -16.40 -5.81
C LYS A 154 -1.28 -15.84 -7.16
N GLN A 155 -0.88 -14.61 -7.47
CA GLN A 155 -1.11 -14.02 -8.80
C GLN A 155 0.07 -14.32 -9.74
N TYR A 156 -0.23 -14.73 -10.98
CA TYR A 156 0.78 -14.86 -12.03
C TYR A 156 1.00 -13.55 -12.77
N ILE A 157 2.24 -13.03 -12.80
CA ILE A 157 2.61 -11.83 -13.58
C ILE A 157 3.62 -12.18 -14.67
N ARG A 158 3.16 -12.20 -15.93
CA ARG A 158 3.94 -12.66 -17.10
C ARG A 158 5.20 -11.84 -17.38
N ASN A 159 5.14 -10.53 -17.13
CA ASN A 159 6.18 -9.58 -17.54
C ASN A 159 7.15 -9.20 -16.41
N LYS A 160 7.21 -9.98 -15.33
CA LYS A 160 8.13 -9.76 -14.20
C LYS A 160 9.05 -10.96 -14.03
N ARG A 161 10.27 -10.72 -13.55
CA ARG A 161 11.26 -11.79 -13.28
C ARG A 161 10.76 -12.78 -12.22
N HIS A 162 10.04 -12.28 -11.22
CA HIS A 162 9.32 -13.09 -10.24
C HIS A 162 7.86 -13.13 -10.63
N LYS A 163 7.39 -14.32 -11.03
CA LYS A 163 6.09 -14.49 -11.68
C LYS A 163 4.93 -14.68 -10.70
N TYR A 164 5.17 -14.66 -9.38
CA TYR A 164 4.19 -15.01 -8.35
C TYR A 164 4.17 -13.95 -7.25
N VAL A 165 2.99 -13.37 -6.94
CA VAL A 165 2.90 -12.02 -6.33
C VAL A 165 1.82 -11.89 -5.23
N TYR A 166 2.06 -10.97 -4.30
CA TYR A 166 1.11 -10.31 -3.38
C TYR A 166 1.23 -8.78 -3.58
N SER A 167 0.12 -8.04 -3.53
CA SER A 167 0.09 -6.57 -3.72
C SER A 167 -0.67 -5.92 -2.56
N GLY A 168 -0.11 -4.82 -2.03
CA GLY A 168 -0.72 -3.96 -1.01
C GLY A 168 -0.94 -2.56 -1.59
N GLN A 169 -1.95 -1.85 -1.09
CA GLN A 169 -2.32 -0.50 -1.56
C GLN A 169 -2.24 0.52 -0.43
N LEU A 170 -1.80 1.74 -0.77
CA LEU A 170 -1.93 2.94 0.05
C LEU A 170 -2.49 4.05 -0.86
N GLU A 171 -3.25 5.00 -0.33
CA GLU A 171 -4.08 5.92 -1.14
C GLU A 171 -3.57 7.36 -1.13
N VAL A 172 -2.65 7.71 -2.05
CA VAL A 172 -2.48 9.05 -2.66
C VAL A 172 -1.72 8.87 -3.97
N PHE A 173 -2.16 9.50 -5.08
CA PHE A 173 -1.63 9.21 -6.41
C PHE A 173 -1.21 10.45 -7.19
N ASP A 174 0.10 10.61 -7.39
CA ASP A 174 0.65 11.32 -8.55
C ASP A 174 1.34 10.26 -9.41
N GLY A 175 0.93 10.11 -10.68
CA GLY A 175 1.45 9.02 -11.50
C GLY A 175 0.88 8.92 -12.91
N THR A 176 1.35 7.91 -13.64
CA THR A 176 0.90 7.66 -15.01
C THR A 176 -0.50 7.06 -15.03
N LEU A 177 -1.38 7.61 -15.84
CA LEU A 177 -2.74 7.13 -16.06
C LEU A 177 -2.80 6.31 -17.36
N ARG A 178 -3.47 5.15 -17.29
CA ARG A 178 -3.74 4.36 -18.48
C ARG A 178 -4.78 5.04 -19.38
N ALA A 179 -4.42 5.25 -20.65
CA ALA A 179 -5.27 5.88 -21.65
C ALA A 179 -6.62 5.16 -21.90
N ASP A 180 -6.68 3.85 -21.64
CA ASP A 180 -7.86 3.00 -21.83
C ASP A 180 -8.72 2.85 -20.56
N ARG A 181 -8.41 3.57 -19.48
CA ARG A 181 -9.16 3.51 -18.22
C ARG A 181 -10.58 4.06 -18.42
N LYS A 182 -11.58 3.38 -17.82
CA LYS A 182 -12.94 3.90 -17.72
C LYS A 182 -12.94 5.21 -16.94
N GLY A 183 -13.44 6.28 -17.55
CA GLY A 183 -13.50 7.61 -16.95
C GLY A 183 -12.39 8.57 -17.42
N SER A 184 -11.42 8.11 -18.22
CA SER A 184 -10.40 9.01 -18.80
C SER A 184 -10.99 9.98 -19.82
N LEU A 185 -10.52 11.21 -19.78
CA LEU A 185 -10.89 12.29 -20.70
C LEU A 185 -10.37 12.02 -22.10
N LYS A 186 -11.27 11.61 -23.01
CA LYS A 186 -10.89 11.20 -24.37
C LYS A 186 -10.28 12.33 -25.19
N ASP A 187 -10.67 13.57 -24.93
CA ASP A 187 -10.14 14.78 -25.52
C ASP A 187 -8.71 15.08 -25.04
N VAL A 188 -8.42 14.88 -23.74
CA VAL A 188 -7.06 14.97 -23.19
C VAL A 188 -6.19 13.83 -23.73
N VAL A 189 -6.65 12.58 -23.64
CA VAL A 189 -5.90 11.40 -24.10
C VAL A 189 -5.56 11.48 -25.60
N LYS A 190 -6.47 11.98 -26.43
CA LYS A 190 -6.30 12.11 -27.89
C LYS A 190 -5.68 13.44 -28.32
N ALA A 191 -5.43 14.36 -27.39
CA ALA A 191 -4.79 15.63 -27.71
C ALA A 191 -3.43 15.37 -28.37
N LYS A 192 -3.19 16.06 -29.49
CA LYS A 192 -1.84 16.11 -30.06
C LYS A 192 -0.99 16.97 -29.16
N LEU A 193 0.23 16.53 -28.86
CA LEU A 193 1.19 17.31 -28.10
C LEU A 193 1.47 18.63 -28.84
N LYS A 194 1.02 19.74 -28.24
CA LYS A 194 1.27 21.10 -28.70
C LYS A 194 2.32 21.76 -27.78
N ARG A 195 2.72 22.99 -28.09
CA ARG A 195 3.60 23.80 -27.23
C ARG A 195 2.95 24.22 -25.92
N GLU A 196 1.62 24.18 -25.87
CA GLU A 196 0.81 24.46 -24.68
C GLU A 196 0.39 23.13 -24.04
N ALA A 197 0.35 23.12 -22.71
CA ALA A 197 0.01 21.93 -21.95
C ALA A 197 -1.51 21.71 -21.96
N THR A 198 -1.95 20.45 -22.08
CA THR A 198 -3.39 20.11 -22.16
C THR A 198 -3.80 19.38 -20.89
N ALA A 199 -4.27 20.13 -19.89
CA ALA A 199 -4.75 19.60 -18.62
C ALA A 199 -6.21 19.97 -18.36
N LYS A 200 -6.89 19.13 -17.58
CA LYS A 200 -8.22 19.37 -17.03
C LYS A 200 -8.27 19.01 -15.56
N TYR A 201 -9.14 19.70 -14.81
CA TYR A 201 -9.25 19.57 -13.36
C TYR A 201 -10.68 19.16 -12.94
N LEU A 202 -10.78 18.28 -11.95
CA LEU A 202 -12.05 17.92 -11.32
C LEU A 202 -11.81 17.56 -9.85
N ASP A 203 -12.55 18.20 -8.94
CA ASP A 203 -12.53 17.91 -7.49
C ASP A 203 -11.11 17.83 -6.88
N GLY A 204 -10.21 18.71 -7.33
CA GLY A 204 -8.82 18.79 -6.88
C GLY A 204 -7.90 17.69 -7.45
N VAL A 205 -8.29 17.08 -8.57
CA VAL A 205 -7.50 16.11 -9.35
C VAL A 205 -7.28 16.69 -10.74
N MET A 206 -6.07 16.56 -11.27
CA MET A 206 -5.66 17.01 -12.58
C MET A 206 -5.35 15.80 -13.48
N GLU A 207 -5.86 15.79 -14.72
CA GLU A 207 -5.46 14.87 -15.80
C GLU A 207 -4.76 15.67 -16.91
N ASP A 208 -3.52 15.34 -17.25
CA ASP A 208 -2.70 16.05 -18.25
C ASP A 208 -2.14 15.08 -19.31
N LYS A 209 -2.05 15.57 -20.55
CA LYS A 209 -1.46 14.84 -21.67
C LYS A 209 -0.05 15.32 -21.98
N ARG A 210 0.91 14.43 -21.72
CA ARG A 210 2.31 14.54 -22.16
C ARG A 210 2.67 13.37 -23.08
N ASP A 211 3.93 12.96 -23.12
CA ASP A 211 4.36 11.71 -23.77
C ASP A 211 3.53 10.51 -23.28
N ALA A 212 3.14 10.52 -22.00
CA ALA A 212 2.13 9.66 -21.41
C ALA A 212 1.03 10.51 -20.72
N THR A 213 -0.15 9.92 -20.51
CA THR A 213 -1.21 10.58 -19.72
C THR A 213 -0.83 10.51 -18.24
N TYR A 214 -1.01 11.61 -17.52
CA TYR A 214 -0.64 11.75 -16.11
C TYR A 214 -1.87 12.14 -15.28
N ILE A 215 -1.89 11.72 -14.02
CA ILE A 215 -2.87 12.15 -13.02
C ILE A 215 -2.14 12.70 -11.80
N SER A 216 -2.61 13.82 -11.26
CA SER A 216 -2.00 14.53 -10.13
C SER A 216 -3.07 15.02 -9.18
N MET A 217 -2.84 14.90 -7.87
CA MET A 217 -3.70 15.47 -6.83
C MET A 217 -3.04 16.66 -6.10
N GLN A 218 -1.74 16.87 -6.31
CA GLN A 218 -0.97 17.89 -5.57
C GLN A 218 -0.33 18.97 -6.44
N PHE A 219 -0.04 18.66 -7.71
CA PHE A 219 0.73 19.53 -8.58
C PHE A 219 -0.08 20.00 -9.77
N GLU A 220 -0.04 21.31 -10.00
CA GLU A 220 -0.63 21.96 -11.16
C GLU A 220 0.26 21.80 -12.39
N ASN A 221 -0.31 22.09 -13.56
CA ASN A 221 0.43 22.06 -14.81
C ASN A 221 1.33 23.30 -14.95
N THR A 222 2.59 23.22 -14.52
CA THR A 222 3.54 24.35 -14.58
C THR A 222 4.40 24.31 -15.85
N ILE A 223 4.44 25.43 -16.56
CA ILE A 223 5.33 25.68 -17.71
C ILE A 223 6.46 26.60 -17.25
N VAL A 224 7.70 26.25 -17.58
CA VAL A 224 8.88 27.09 -17.30
C VAL A 224 9.71 27.33 -18.55
N GLU A 225 10.40 28.46 -18.58
CA GLU A 225 11.38 28.75 -19.61
C GLU A 225 12.66 27.94 -19.39
N VAL A 226 12.94 27.04 -20.32
CA VAL A 226 14.16 26.22 -20.35
C VAL A 226 15.05 26.73 -21.46
N ARG A 227 16.29 27.07 -21.10
CA ARG A 227 17.32 27.45 -22.07
C ARG A 227 17.99 26.20 -22.64
N ASN A 228 17.97 26.04 -23.95
CA ASN A 228 18.63 24.91 -24.61
C ASN A 228 20.16 25.10 -24.66
N ARG A 229 20.90 24.03 -25.00
CA ARG A 229 22.37 24.07 -25.17
C ARG A 229 22.87 25.08 -26.22
N ARG A 230 21.98 25.59 -27.09
CA ARG A 230 22.27 26.61 -28.11
C ARG A 230 21.91 28.03 -27.64
N GLY A 231 21.61 28.20 -26.36
CA GLY A 231 21.28 29.49 -25.75
C GLY A 231 19.87 30.02 -26.03
N GLN A 232 19.01 29.26 -26.73
CA GLN A 232 17.64 29.65 -27.02
C GLN A 232 16.71 29.28 -25.87
N GLU A 233 15.88 30.23 -25.45
CA GLU A 233 14.83 30.02 -24.46
C GLU A 233 13.63 29.32 -25.11
N LYS A 234 13.11 28.31 -24.42
CA LYS A 234 11.92 27.56 -24.83
C LYS A 234 11.05 27.29 -23.62
N LEU A 235 9.77 27.60 -23.72
CA LEU A 235 8.77 27.16 -22.75
C LEU A 235 8.68 25.63 -22.80
N ASN A 236 8.75 25.00 -21.62
CA ASN A 236 8.63 23.56 -21.47
C ASN A 236 7.87 23.23 -20.18
N THR A 237 7.09 22.16 -20.20
CA THR A 237 6.37 21.69 -19.02
C THR A 237 7.34 21.00 -18.06
N ILE A 238 7.26 21.28 -16.76
CA ILE A 238 8.07 20.58 -15.75
C ILE A 238 7.50 19.18 -15.52
N ASN A 239 8.36 18.16 -15.65
CA ASN A 239 8.10 16.84 -15.08
C ASN A 239 8.35 16.92 -13.57
N ILE A 240 7.28 16.82 -12.80
CA ILE A 240 7.33 16.66 -11.34
C ILE A 240 7.77 15.22 -11.04
#